data_AF-A0A8T0CTV2-F1
#
_entry.id   AF-A0A8T0CTV2-F1
#
_cell.length_a   1.000
_cell.length_b   1.000
_cell.length_c   1.000
_cell.angle_alpha   90.00
_cell.angle_beta   90.00
_cell.angle_gamma   90.00
#
_symmetry.space_group_name_H-M   'P 1'
#
loop_
_entity.id
_entity.type
_entity.pdbx_description
1 polymer ?
#
loop_
_entity_poly.entity_id
_entity_poly.type
_entity_poly.pdbx_seq_one_letter_code
_entity_poly.pdbx_strand_id
1 'polypeptide(L)'
;MLCWPLFSSGQRGALLAATIIGINIIRMLLVGAGIWKDEATVKSMSRFGDRRELLEGPLYYALTITFACAYYWRTSPVAIAAICNLCAGDGFADIIGRQFGQHKIPYNPNKSVAGSIAMGLAGFIASLGFMSYFSSFGYIQGSWEMVAGFLKVSLASALVESLPLSSQIDDNLTVPLTCTLVGSLVF
;
A
#
# COMPACT_ATOMS: atom_id res chain seq x y z
N MET A 1 7.83 7.62 -0.03
CA MET A 1 7.74 8.35 -1.32
C MET A 1 8.18 9.81 -1.22
N LEU A 2 7.76 10.59 -0.21
CA LEU A 2 8.15 12.01 -0.09
C LEU A 2 9.68 12.24 -0.06
N CYS A 3 10.45 11.35 0.56
CA CYS A 3 11.91 11.47 0.60
C CYS A 3 12.62 10.91 -0.65
N TRP A 4 11.90 10.31 -1.61
CA TRP A 4 12.50 9.71 -2.81
C TRP A 4 13.29 10.69 -3.70
N PRO A 5 12.93 11.99 -3.81
CA PRO A 5 13.76 12.96 -4.51
C PRO A 5 15.15 13.18 -3.90
N LEU A 6 15.34 12.89 -2.60
CA LEU A 6 16.63 13.06 -1.91
C LEU A 6 17.66 11.99 -2.28
N PHE A 7 17.21 10.86 -2.83
CA PHE A 7 18.11 9.78 -3.26
C PHE A 7 18.65 10.04 -4.67
N SER A 8 19.84 9.49 -4.94
CA SER A 8 20.48 9.60 -6.25
C SER A 8 19.62 8.96 -7.35
N SER A 9 19.76 9.47 -8.58
CA SER A 9 19.17 8.85 -9.75
C SER A 9 19.82 7.48 -10.02
N GLY A 10 19.00 6.48 -10.34
CA GLY A 10 19.45 5.14 -10.71
C GLY A 10 19.27 4.08 -9.63
N GLN A 11 19.63 2.84 -9.97
CA GLN A 11 19.33 1.63 -9.20
C GLN A 11 20.02 1.60 -7.83
N ARG A 12 21.18 2.27 -7.68
CA ARG A 12 21.87 2.38 -6.38
C ARG A 12 21.08 3.20 -5.37
N GLY A 13 20.45 4.30 -5.81
CA GLY A 13 19.56 5.09 -4.97
C GLY A 13 18.31 4.29 -4.56
N ALA A 14 17.77 3.52 -5.51
CA ALA A 14 16.65 2.62 -5.29
C ALA A 14 16.94 1.57 -4.21
N LEU A 15 18.07 0.87 -4.35
CA LEU A 15 18.50 -0.13 -3.39
C LEU A 15 18.77 0.46 -2.01
N LEU A 16 19.38 1.65 -1.93
CA LEU A 16 19.67 2.29 -0.65
C LEU A 16 18.38 2.68 0.09
N ALA A 17 17.40 3.26 -0.62
CA ALA A 17 16.10 3.57 -0.05
C ALA A 17 15.33 2.30 0.35
N ALA A 18 15.39 1.24 -0.47
CA ALA A 18 14.77 -0.04 -0.16
C ALA A 18 15.42 -0.72 1.05
N THR A 19 16.72 -0.55 1.25
CA THR A 19 17.46 -1.12 2.40
C THR A 19 16.96 -0.56 3.72
N ILE A 20 16.60 0.73 3.79
CA ILE A 20 16.04 1.34 5.01
C ILE A 20 14.76 0.60 5.45
N ILE A 21 13.89 0.27 4.48
CA ILE A 21 12.65 -0.46 4.74
C ILE A 21 12.94 -1.95 4.96
N GLY A 22 13.91 -2.51 4.24
CA GLY A 22 14.38 -3.89 4.38
C GLY A 22 14.94 -4.20 5.78
N ILE A 23 15.65 -3.26 6.40
CA ILE A 23 16.09 -3.40 7.79
C ILE A 23 14.87 -3.48 8.73
N ASN A 24 13.82 -2.71 8.46
CA ASN A 24 12.59 -2.78 9.24
C ASN A 24 11.88 -4.15 9.09
N ILE A 25 11.91 -4.75 7.90
CA ILE A 25 11.42 -6.12 7.68
C ILE A 25 12.19 -7.11 8.58
N ILE A 26 13.52 -7.05 8.61
CA ILE A 26 14.33 -7.91 9.46
C ILE A 26 13.96 -7.72 10.93
N ARG A 27 13.77 -6.48 11.38
CA ARG A 27 13.31 -6.18 12.74
C ARG A 27 11.95 -6.81 13.02
N MET A 28 10.97 -6.66 12.14
CA MET A 28 9.64 -7.28 12.30
C MET A 28 9.72 -8.81 12.36
N LEU A 29 10.55 -9.44 11.52
CA LEU A 29 10.77 -10.89 11.55
C LEU A 29 11.38 -11.34 12.88
N LEU A 30 12.40 -10.65 13.37
CA LEU A 30 13.06 -10.99 14.63
C LEU A 30 12.14 -10.81 15.85
N VAL A 31 11.33 -9.75 15.87
CA VAL A 31 10.38 -9.48 16.95
C VAL A 31 9.18 -10.44 16.87
N GLY A 32 8.63 -10.66 15.69
CA GLY A 32 7.51 -11.58 15.47
C GLY A 32 7.87 -13.04 15.76
N ALA A 33 9.09 -13.47 15.40
CA ALA A 33 9.61 -14.79 15.76
C ALA A 33 9.93 -14.92 17.26
N GLY A 34 9.93 -13.82 18.01
CA GLY A 34 10.23 -13.81 19.44
C GLY A 34 11.72 -13.90 19.79
N ILE A 35 12.60 -13.75 18.79
CA ILE A 35 14.06 -13.73 18.97
C ILE A 35 14.50 -12.43 19.63
N TRP A 36 13.85 -11.31 19.27
CA TRP A 36 14.09 -9.99 19.84
C TRP A 36 12.84 -9.51 20.60
N LYS A 37 13.00 -9.11 21.86
CA LYS A 37 11.93 -8.45 22.62
C LYS A 37 11.94 -6.94 22.40
N ASP A 38 10.90 -6.43 21.75
CA ASP A 38 10.70 -5.01 21.53
C ASP A 38 9.21 -4.67 21.69
N GLU A 39 8.83 -4.45 22.95
CA GLU A 39 7.43 -4.19 23.32
C GLU A 39 6.91 -2.87 22.74
N ALA A 40 7.78 -1.90 22.49
CA ALA A 40 7.39 -0.64 21.86
C ALA A 40 6.92 -0.86 20.42
N THR A 41 7.63 -1.71 19.66
CA THR A 41 7.26 -2.07 18.29
C THR A 41 6.01 -2.94 18.25
N VAL A 42 5.87 -3.92 19.15
CA VAL A 42 4.65 -4.73 19.23
C VAL A 42 3.45 -3.83 19.55
N LYS A 43 3.56 -2.94 20.54
CA LYS A 43 2.46 -2.06 20.95
C LYS A 43 2.03 -1.07 19.88
N SER A 44 2.94 -0.61 19.03
CA SER A 44 2.62 0.36 17.98
C SER A 44 2.07 -0.28 16.71
N MET A 45 2.34 -1.57 16.45
CA MET A 45 2.05 -2.23 15.18
C MET A 45 1.12 -3.46 15.31
N SER A 46 0.73 -3.86 16.51
CA SER A 46 -0.26 -4.92 16.75
C SER A 46 -1.55 -4.33 17.33
N ARG A 47 -2.69 -4.92 16.97
CA ARG A 47 -4.01 -4.55 17.48
C ARG A 47 -4.29 -5.21 18.83
N PHE A 48 -3.85 -6.45 19.05
CA PHE A 48 -4.11 -7.20 20.28
C PHE A 48 -2.87 -7.40 21.15
N GLY A 49 -1.74 -6.78 20.79
CA GLY A 49 -0.49 -6.98 21.53
C GLY A 49 0.23 -8.28 21.19
N ASP A 50 -0.25 -9.06 20.21
CA ASP A 50 0.44 -10.27 19.77
C ASP A 50 1.57 -9.91 18.81
N ARG A 51 2.79 -10.36 19.15
CA ARG A 51 3.96 -10.22 18.29
C ARG A 51 3.79 -10.87 16.93
N ARG A 52 2.92 -11.89 16.80
CA ARG A 52 2.69 -12.58 15.52
C ARG A 52 1.97 -11.72 14.50
N GLU A 53 1.15 -10.75 14.94
CA GLU A 53 0.50 -9.80 14.04
C GLU A 53 1.50 -8.98 13.22
N LEU A 54 2.72 -8.77 13.73
CA LEU A 54 3.80 -8.12 12.98
C LEU A 54 4.19 -8.89 11.70
N LEU A 55 3.94 -10.20 11.65
CA LEU A 55 4.26 -11.08 10.51
C LEU A 55 3.14 -11.15 9.47
N GLU A 56 2.00 -10.52 9.73
CA GLU A 56 0.86 -10.47 8.83
C GLU A 56 0.84 -9.11 8.12
N GLY A 57 -0.20 -8.29 8.34
CA GLY A 57 -0.39 -7.01 7.66
C GLY A 57 0.85 -6.11 7.63
N PRO A 58 1.48 -5.77 8.77
CA PRO A 58 2.65 -4.89 8.80
C PRO A 58 3.83 -5.40 7.96
N LEU A 59 4.07 -6.71 7.95
CA LEU A 59 5.12 -7.33 7.14
C LEU A 59 4.79 -7.22 5.64
N TYR A 60 3.55 -7.53 5.24
CA TYR A 60 3.11 -7.42 3.85
C TYR A 60 3.18 -5.97 3.34
N TYR A 61 2.84 -5.01 4.20
CA TYR A 61 3.03 -3.59 3.94
C TYR A 61 4.50 -3.26 3.64
N ALA A 62 5.40 -3.65 4.55
CA ALA A 62 6.82 -3.36 4.41
C ALA A 62 7.42 -4.04 3.18
N LEU A 63 7.04 -5.29 2.90
CA LEU A 63 7.45 -6.05 1.71
C LEU A 63 7.00 -5.36 0.43
N THR A 64 5.73 -4.95 0.35
CA THR A 64 5.19 -4.24 -0.82
C THR A 64 5.95 -2.96 -1.10
N ILE A 65 6.15 -2.11 -0.08
CA ILE A 65 6.83 -0.83 -0.27
C ILE A 65 8.30 -1.08 -0.64
N THR A 66 8.95 -2.08 -0.04
CA THR A 66 10.33 -2.47 -0.39
C THR A 66 10.44 -2.94 -1.83
N PHE A 67 9.50 -3.78 -2.30
CA PHE A 67 9.46 -4.27 -3.66
C PHE A 67 9.20 -3.13 -4.66
N ALA A 68 8.20 -2.29 -4.40
CA ALA A 68 7.90 -1.11 -5.21
C ALA A 68 9.10 -0.16 -5.28
N CYS A 69 9.84 0.00 -4.18
CA CYS A 69 11.04 0.81 -4.09
C CYS A 69 12.20 0.21 -4.89
N ALA A 70 12.47 -1.10 -4.77
CA ALA A 70 13.60 -1.75 -5.41
C ALA A 70 13.42 -1.93 -6.93
N TYR A 71 12.20 -2.25 -7.38
CA TYR A 71 11.94 -2.63 -8.77
C TYR A 71 11.38 -1.49 -9.62
N TYR A 72 10.28 -0.88 -9.19
CA TYR A 72 9.57 0.14 -9.97
C TYR A 72 10.13 1.55 -9.76
N TRP A 73 10.59 1.85 -8.54
CA TRP A 73 11.22 3.11 -8.13
C TRP A 73 10.37 4.36 -8.43
N ARG A 74 10.97 5.55 -8.31
CA ARG A 74 10.28 6.85 -8.40
C ARG A 74 9.84 7.28 -9.80
N THR A 75 10.20 6.51 -10.82
CA THR A 75 9.88 6.78 -12.24
C THR A 75 8.70 5.98 -12.75
N SER A 76 8.16 5.05 -11.95
CA SER A 76 7.08 4.18 -12.39
C SER A 76 5.74 4.57 -11.76
N PRO A 77 4.68 4.74 -12.57
CA PRO A 77 3.32 4.96 -12.06
C PRO A 77 2.79 3.74 -11.30
N VAL A 78 3.28 2.53 -11.59
CA VAL A 78 2.89 1.31 -10.86
C VAL A 78 3.30 1.38 -9.39
N ALA A 79 4.50 1.91 -9.09
CA ALA A 79 4.96 2.11 -7.71
C ALA A 79 4.04 3.07 -6.95
N ILE A 80 3.64 4.16 -7.60
CA ILE A 80 2.74 5.16 -7.02
C ILE A 80 1.40 4.51 -6.73
N ALA A 81 0.79 3.86 -7.72
CA ALA A 81 -0.52 3.25 -7.58
C ALA A 81 -0.53 2.20 -6.45
N ALA A 82 0.48 1.34 -6.40
CA ALA A 82 0.60 0.30 -5.38
C ALA A 82 0.76 0.88 -3.97
N ILE A 83 1.68 1.82 -3.76
CA ILE A 83 1.91 2.40 -2.43
C ILE A 83 0.73 3.29 -2.01
N CYS A 84 0.13 4.05 -2.93
CA CYS A 84 -1.01 4.92 -2.61
C CYS A 84 -2.27 4.12 -2.27
N ASN A 85 -2.62 3.09 -3.04
CA ASN A 85 -3.80 2.27 -2.72
C ASN A 85 -3.59 1.43 -1.46
N LEU A 86 -2.38 0.92 -1.24
CA LEU A 86 -2.05 0.23 -0.01
C LEU A 86 -2.06 1.20 1.19
N CYS A 87 -1.33 2.31 1.17
CA CYS A 87 -1.22 3.16 2.37
C CYS A 87 -2.39 4.11 2.57
N ALA A 88 -2.80 4.83 1.52
CA ALA A 88 -3.90 5.79 1.61
C ALA A 88 -5.25 5.09 1.43
N GLY A 89 -5.38 4.20 0.46
CA GLY A 89 -6.63 3.46 0.22
C GLY A 89 -7.04 2.65 1.45
N ASP A 90 -6.26 1.64 1.82
CA ASP A 90 -6.57 0.75 2.95
C ASP A 90 -6.70 1.51 4.28
N GLY A 91 -5.79 2.46 4.54
CA GLY A 91 -5.84 3.29 5.74
C GLY A 91 -7.13 4.10 5.88
N PHE A 92 -7.58 4.76 4.81
CA PHE A 92 -8.86 5.49 4.83
C PHE A 92 -10.07 4.54 4.83
N ALA A 93 -9.96 3.36 4.20
CA ALA A 93 -11.00 2.33 4.22
C ALA A 93 -11.28 1.85 5.65
N ASP A 94 -10.25 1.63 6.47
CA ASP A 94 -10.40 1.22 7.87
C ASP A 94 -11.02 2.35 8.72
N ILE A 95 -10.58 3.60 8.55
CA ILE A 95 -11.12 4.75 9.31
C ILE A 95 -12.60 4.99 8.95
N ILE A 96 -12.91 5.16 7.65
CA ILE A 96 -14.27 5.45 7.19
C ILE A 96 -15.17 4.24 7.35
N GLY A 97 -14.66 3.03 7.14
CA GLY A 97 -15.42 1.79 7.36
C GLY A 97 -15.82 1.60 8.82
N ARG A 98 -14.98 2.00 9.78
CA ARG A 98 -15.33 1.98 11.21
C ARG A 98 -16.34 3.07 11.59
N GLN A 99 -16.22 4.26 11.01
CA GLN A 99 -17.08 5.40 11.37
C GLN A 99 -18.44 5.39 10.66
N PHE A 100 -18.48 5.03 9.38
CA PHE A 100 -19.65 5.17 8.50
C PHE A 100 -20.08 3.83 7.85
N GLY A 101 -19.46 2.71 8.22
CA GLY A 101 -19.73 1.39 7.63
C GLY A 101 -21.02 0.70 8.08
N GLN A 102 -22.13 1.45 8.18
CA GLN A 102 -23.46 0.92 8.53
C GLN A 102 -23.98 -0.04 7.44
N HIS A 103 -23.74 0.31 6.16
CA HIS A 103 -24.15 -0.51 5.02
C HIS A 103 -23.04 -1.51 4.68
N LYS A 104 -23.25 -2.78 5.07
CA LYS A 104 -22.36 -3.88 4.75
C LYS A 104 -22.52 -4.36 3.31
N ILE A 105 -21.46 -4.95 2.78
CA ILE A 105 -21.48 -5.47 1.42
C ILE A 105 -22.25 -6.80 1.42
N PRO A 106 -23.22 -7.02 0.52
CA PRO A 106 -24.10 -8.20 0.56
C PRO A 106 -23.36 -9.55 0.54
N TYR A 107 -22.21 -9.61 -0.13
CA TYR A 107 -21.38 -10.80 -0.26
C TYR A 107 -20.17 -10.80 0.70
N ASN A 108 -19.95 -9.74 1.48
CA ASN A 108 -18.87 -9.66 2.45
C ASN A 108 -19.30 -8.82 3.67
N PRO A 109 -19.81 -9.46 4.73
CA PRO A 109 -20.34 -8.75 5.91
C PRO A 109 -19.25 -8.06 6.75
N ASN A 110 -17.99 -8.44 6.57
CA ASN A 110 -16.87 -7.83 7.29
C ASN A 110 -16.51 -6.45 6.72
N LYS A 111 -16.82 -6.21 5.44
CA LYS A 111 -16.53 -4.96 4.73
C LYS A 111 -17.78 -4.10 4.57
N SER A 112 -17.56 -2.82 4.32
CA SER A 112 -18.64 -1.84 4.17
C SER A 112 -18.54 -1.10 2.86
N VAL A 113 -19.70 -0.74 2.30
CA VAL A 113 -19.76 0.02 1.04
C VAL A 113 -19.01 1.35 1.19
N ALA A 114 -19.18 2.02 2.34
CA ALA A 114 -18.47 3.27 2.64
C ALA A 114 -16.94 3.09 2.68
N GLY A 115 -16.46 1.99 3.28
CA GLY A 115 -15.04 1.65 3.34
C GLY A 115 -14.43 1.44 1.96
N SER A 116 -15.05 0.63 1.11
CA SER A 116 -14.51 0.35 -0.23
C SER A 116 -14.56 1.59 -1.16
N ILE A 117 -15.60 2.44 -1.02
CA ILE A 117 -15.62 3.75 -1.71
C ILE A 117 -14.48 4.65 -1.23
N ALA A 118 -14.26 4.72 0.10
CA ALA A 118 -13.16 5.49 0.67
C ALA A 118 -11.81 4.98 0.19
N MET A 119 -11.63 3.66 0.10
CA MET A 119 -10.42 3.04 -0.43
C MET A 119 -10.09 3.52 -1.84
N GLY A 120 -11.06 3.37 -2.77
CA GLY A 120 -10.86 3.74 -4.16
C GLY A 120 -10.62 5.24 -4.35
N LEU A 121 -11.36 6.09 -3.63
CA LEU A 121 -11.21 7.54 -3.70
C LEU A 121 -9.88 8.02 -3.09
N ALA A 122 -9.54 7.54 -1.90
CA ALA A 122 -8.30 7.94 -1.23
C ALA A 122 -7.07 7.46 -2.01
N GLY A 123 -7.08 6.21 -2.48
CA GLY A 123 -6.02 5.66 -3.33
C GLY A 123 -5.84 6.45 -4.63
N PHE A 124 -6.94 6.80 -5.30
CA PHE A 124 -6.92 7.59 -6.53
C PHE A 124 -6.40 9.01 -6.29
N ILE A 125 -6.96 9.75 -5.33
CA ILE A 125 -6.57 11.13 -5.02
C ILE A 125 -5.10 11.18 -4.58
N ALA A 126 -4.66 10.24 -3.73
CA ALA A 126 -3.26 10.15 -3.32
C ALA A 126 -2.35 9.88 -4.52
N SER A 127 -2.75 8.99 -5.44
CA SER A 127 -1.97 8.69 -6.64
C SER A 127 -1.83 9.92 -7.55
N LEU A 128 -2.89 10.72 -7.72
CA LEU A 128 -2.83 11.99 -8.45
C LEU A 128 -1.92 13.01 -7.77
N GLY A 129 -1.97 13.10 -6.44
CA GLY A 129 -1.08 13.95 -5.66
C GLY A 129 0.39 13.57 -5.86
N PHE A 130 0.72 12.28 -5.79
CA PHE A 130 2.08 11.80 -6.01
C PHE A 130 2.54 11.86 -7.47
N MET A 131 1.62 11.72 -8.43
CA MET A 131 1.88 11.99 -9.85
C MET A 131 2.30 13.44 -10.05
N SER A 132 1.52 14.40 -9.53
CA SER A 132 1.84 15.83 -9.59
C SER A 132 3.16 16.14 -8.88
N TYR A 133 3.37 15.55 -7.70
CA TYR A 133 4.59 15.70 -6.94
C TYR A 133 5.81 15.23 -7.73
N PHE A 134 5.82 14.00 -8.24
CA PHE A 134 6.94 13.48 -9.02
C PHE A 134 7.09 14.14 -10.39
N SER A 135 6.00 14.66 -10.96
CA SER A 135 6.05 15.48 -12.17
C SER A 135 6.78 16.81 -11.93
N SER A 136 6.64 17.42 -10.75
CA SER A 136 7.34 18.67 -10.43
C SER A 136 8.86 18.51 -10.35
N PHE A 137 9.35 17.30 -10.03
CA PHE A 137 10.77 16.95 -10.07
C PHE A 137 11.24 16.40 -11.42
N GLY A 138 10.34 16.31 -12.41
CA GLY A 138 10.66 15.78 -13.74
C GLY A 138 10.88 14.27 -13.79
N TYR A 139 10.42 13.50 -12.79
CA TYR A 139 10.58 12.05 -12.79
C TYR A 139 9.54 11.33 -13.64
N ILE A 140 8.36 11.92 -13.77
CA ILE A 140 7.23 11.37 -14.53
C ILE A 140 6.57 12.52 -15.30
N GLN A 141 6.13 12.26 -16.52
CA GLN A 141 5.27 13.18 -17.27
C GLN A 141 3.81 12.80 -17.01
N GLY A 142 3.08 13.66 -16.31
CA GLY A 142 1.65 13.45 -16.08
C GLY A 142 0.88 13.47 -17.41
N SER A 143 0.03 12.48 -17.63
CA SER A 143 -0.84 12.38 -18.82
C SER A 143 -2.26 11.99 -18.42
N TRP A 144 -3.24 12.29 -19.27
CA TRP A 144 -4.63 11.86 -19.07
C TRP A 144 -4.77 10.33 -19.07
N GLU A 145 -3.92 9.63 -19.84
CA GLU A 145 -3.84 8.18 -19.84
C GLU A 145 -3.41 7.65 -18.47
N MET A 146 -2.43 8.31 -17.83
CA MET A 146 -1.97 7.96 -16.50
C MET A 146 -3.05 8.20 -15.44
N VAL A 147 -3.80 9.31 -15.54
CA VAL A 147 -4.96 9.58 -14.69
C VAL A 147 -6.01 8.46 -14.82
N ALA A 148 -6.35 8.09 -16.06
CA ALA A 148 -7.27 6.99 -16.31
C ALA A 148 -6.72 5.66 -15.79
N GLY A 149 -5.40 5.47 -15.84
CA GLY A 149 -4.74 4.30 -15.29
C GLY A 149 -4.83 4.20 -13.78
N PHE A 150 -4.57 5.30 -13.06
CA PHE A 150 -4.76 5.34 -11.60
C PHE A 150 -6.21 5.08 -11.20
N LEU A 151 -7.18 5.57 -11.99
CA LEU A 151 -8.59 5.30 -11.73
C LEU A 151 -8.89 3.80 -11.87
N LYS A 152 -8.45 3.16 -12.96
CA LYS A 152 -8.64 1.71 -13.17
C LYS A 152 -7.99 0.88 -12.06
N VAL A 153 -6.77 1.21 -11.66
CA VAL A 153 -6.06 0.50 -10.59
C VAL A 153 -6.76 0.68 -9.24
N SER A 154 -7.21 1.88 -8.91
CA SER A 154 -7.86 2.15 -7.63
C SER A 154 -9.25 1.49 -7.54
N LEU A 155 -9.99 1.46 -8.66
CA LEU A 155 -11.24 0.70 -8.75
C LEU A 155 -11.00 -0.81 -8.61
N ALA A 156 -10.00 -1.36 -9.30
CA ALA A 156 -9.68 -2.78 -9.19
C ALA A 156 -9.26 -3.16 -7.76
N SER A 157 -8.49 -2.28 -7.10
CA SER A 157 -8.06 -2.48 -5.71
C SER A 157 -9.24 -2.46 -4.73
N ALA A 158 -10.16 -1.50 -4.89
CA ALA A 158 -11.39 -1.44 -4.09
C ALA A 158 -12.30 -2.64 -4.30
N LEU A 159 -12.38 -3.17 -5.53
CA LEU A 159 -13.12 -4.39 -5.82
C LEU A 159 -12.47 -5.62 -5.18
N VAL A 160 -11.15 -5.73 -5.21
CA VAL A 160 -10.46 -6.87 -4.59
C VAL A 160 -10.56 -6.82 -3.07
N GLU A 161 -10.48 -5.62 -2.48
CA GLU A 161 -10.70 -5.41 -1.04
C GLU A 161 -12.13 -5.73 -0.60
N SER A 162 -13.12 -5.50 -1.46
CA SER A 162 -14.51 -5.78 -1.13
C SER A 162 -14.82 -7.28 -1.11
N LEU A 163 -14.03 -8.11 -1.82
CA LEU A 163 -14.24 -9.56 -1.89
C LEU A 163 -14.01 -10.24 -0.53
N PRO A 164 -14.69 -11.38 -0.24
CA PRO A 164 -14.53 -12.14 1.00
C PRO A 164 -13.21 -12.95 1.05
N LEU A 165 -12.15 -12.47 0.38
CA LEU A 165 -10.82 -13.08 0.33
C LEU A 165 -10.02 -12.88 1.62
N SER A 166 -10.33 -11.81 2.37
CA SER A 166 -9.74 -11.46 3.67
C SER A 166 -9.74 -12.61 4.69
N SER A 167 -10.66 -13.58 4.54
CA SER A 167 -10.73 -14.78 5.40
C SER A 167 -9.63 -15.82 5.14
N GLN A 168 -8.98 -15.78 3.98
CA GLN A 168 -7.96 -16.75 3.54
C GLN A 168 -6.62 -16.09 3.22
N ILE A 169 -6.64 -14.85 2.72
CA ILE A 169 -5.46 -14.08 2.32
C ILE A 169 -5.63 -12.66 2.82
N ASP A 170 -4.62 -12.14 3.52
CA ASP A 170 -4.61 -10.78 4.04
C ASP A 170 -4.77 -9.75 2.91
N ASP A 171 -5.66 -8.78 3.10
CA ASP A 171 -5.93 -7.70 2.14
C ASP A 171 -4.66 -6.89 1.82
N ASN A 172 -3.72 -6.86 2.78
CA ASN A 172 -2.42 -6.21 2.67
C ASN A 172 -1.48 -6.87 1.65
N LEU A 173 -1.83 -8.08 1.19
CA LEU A 173 -1.15 -8.76 0.10
C LEU A 173 -1.95 -8.67 -1.22
N THR A 174 -3.27 -8.86 -1.16
CA THR A 174 -4.12 -8.90 -2.37
C THR A 174 -4.20 -7.54 -3.06
N VAL A 175 -4.26 -6.45 -2.30
CA VAL A 175 -4.37 -5.09 -2.84
C VAL A 175 -3.09 -4.68 -3.60
N PRO A 176 -1.88 -4.80 -3.02
CA PRO A 176 -0.65 -4.56 -3.77
C PRO A 176 -0.45 -5.43 -5.01
N LEU A 177 -0.81 -6.71 -4.93
CA LEU A 177 -0.72 -7.61 -6.09
C LEU A 177 -1.67 -7.14 -7.20
N THR A 178 -2.89 -6.74 -6.84
CA THR A 178 -3.85 -6.18 -7.80
C THR A 178 -3.30 -4.88 -8.42
N CYS A 179 -2.72 -4.00 -7.60
CA CYS A 179 -2.13 -2.76 -8.09
C CYS A 179 -0.99 -2.99 -9.08
N THR A 180 -0.12 -3.96 -8.79
CA THR A 180 1.02 -4.28 -9.66
C THR A 180 0.56 -4.96 -10.94
N LEU A 181 -0.35 -5.93 -10.87
CA LEU A 181 -0.89 -6.64 -12.04
C LEU A 181 -1.68 -5.70 -12.95
N VAL A 182 -2.67 -4.98 -12.40
CA VAL A 182 -3.49 -4.05 -13.19
C VAL A 182 -2.66 -2.86 -13.65
N GLY A 183 -1.77 -2.35 -12.79
CA GLY A 183 -0.86 -1.26 -13.15
C GLY A 183 0.03 -1.62 -14.32
N SER A 184 0.61 -2.83 -14.34
CA SER A 184 1.45 -3.30 -15.45
C SER A 184 0.69 -3.54 -16.77
N LEU A 185 -0.64 -3.62 -16.74
CA LEU A 185 -1.47 -3.74 -17.95
C LEU A 185 -1.95 -2.39 -18.49
N VAL A 186 -1.93 -1.35 -17.67
CA VAL A 186 -2.63 -0.10 -17.92
C VAL A 186 -1.67 1.09 -18.08
N PHE A 187 -0.45 0.98 -17.57
CA PHE A 187 0.65 1.93 -17.76
C PHE A 187 1.74 1.34 -18.66
#